data_AF-A0A7Y2Q8Q2-F1
#
_entry.id   AF-A0A7Y2Q8Q2-F1
#
_cell.length_a   1.000
_cell.length_b   1.000
_cell.length_c   1.000
_cell.angle_alpha   90.00
_cell.angle_beta   90.00
_cell.angle_gamma   90.00
#
_symmetry.space_group_name_H-M   'P 1'
#
loop_
_entity.id
_entity.type
_entity.pdbx_description
1 polymer ?
#
loop_
_entity_poly.entity_id
_entity_poly.type
_entity_poly.pdbx_seq_one_letter_code
_entity_poly.pdbx_strand_id
1 'polypeptide(L)'
;MKLVVANLFRFAALGLLLILLFRTEWLSFILVPLTSNNAPPVYTQNSLPSLAFGHLELVVFSIVGSAILAVLAGGLVTPKSGEDFLPLSRATAHARPAFPPAALPGLAVPAPP
;
A
#
# COMPACT_ATOMS: atom_id res chain seq x y z
N MET A 1 29.59 0.44 -20.82
CA MET A 1 29.70 -0.63 -19.79
C MET A 1 28.79 -0.40 -18.58
N LYS A 2 28.79 0.77 -17.91
CA LYS A 2 27.95 1.05 -16.71
C LYS A 2 26.44 0.80 -16.90
N LEU A 3 25.88 1.18 -18.06
CA LEU A 3 24.46 0.98 -18.38
C LEU A 3 24.07 -0.50 -18.53
N VAL A 4 24.98 -1.33 -19.06
CA VAL A 4 24.74 -2.77 -19.24
C VAL A 4 24.74 -3.49 -17.88
N VAL A 5 25.67 -3.13 -16.99
CA VAL A 5 25.71 -3.64 -15.62
C VAL A 5 24.46 -3.24 -14.83
N ALA A 6 24.03 -1.98 -14.95
CA ALA A 6 22.82 -1.51 -14.28
C ALA A 6 21.56 -2.23 -14.78
N ASN A 7 21.43 -2.46 -16.09
CA ASN A 7 20.30 -3.22 -16.63
C ASN A 7 20.34 -4.68 -16.22
N LEU A 8 21.52 -5.31 -16.21
CA LEU A 8 21.67 -6.69 -15.75
C LEU A 8 21.25 -6.84 -14.28
N PHE A 9 21.64 -5.90 -13.42
CA PHE A 9 21.19 -5.88 -12.03
C PHE A 9 19.67 -5.71 -11.91
N ARG A 10 19.05 -4.82 -12.70
CA ARG A 10 17.59 -4.66 -12.72
C ARG A 10 16.88 -5.93 -13.15
N PHE A 11 17.37 -6.61 -14.19
CA PHE A 11 16.79 -7.88 -14.63
C PHE A 11 16.97 -8.97 -13.58
N ALA A 12 18.12 -9.04 -12.91
CA ALA A 12 18.34 -9.98 -11.81
C ALA A 12 17.40 -9.70 -10.63
N ALA A 13 17.25 -8.43 -10.23
CA ALA A 13 16.33 -8.01 -9.16
C ALA A 13 14.86 -8.29 -9.53
N LEU A 14 14.47 -8.05 -10.78
CA LEU A 14 13.13 -8.36 -11.28
C LEU A 14 12.90 -9.87 -11.29
N GLY A 15 13.88 -10.67 -11.74
CA GLY A 15 13.82 -12.13 -11.67
C GLY A 15 13.64 -12.62 -10.23
N LEU A 16 14.41 -12.08 -9.29
CA LEU A 16 14.29 -12.41 -7.87
C LEU A 16 12.91 -12.04 -7.31
N LEU A 17 12.37 -10.86 -7.66
CA LEU A 17 11.03 -10.43 -7.26
C LEU A 17 9.96 -11.40 -7.78
N LEU A 18 10.04 -11.80 -9.05
CA LEU A 18 9.10 -12.76 -9.64
C LEU A 18 9.19 -14.13 -8.97
N ILE A 19 10.38 -14.62 -8.65
CA ILE A 19 10.56 -15.87 -7.91
C ILE A 19 9.93 -15.75 -6.53
N LEU A 20 10.17 -14.65 -5.81
CA LEU A 20 9.60 -14.42 -4.49
C LEU A 20 8.06 -14.39 -4.53
N LEU A 21 7.49 -13.80 -5.58
CA LEU A 21 6.04 -13.66 -5.75
C LEU A 21 5.37 -14.98 -6.16
N PHE A 22 5.90 -15.70 -7.16
CA PHE A 22 5.22 -16.87 -7.76
C PHE A 22 5.73 -18.23 -7.29
N ARG A 23 6.95 -18.30 -6.75
CA ARG A 23 7.65 -19.54 -6.40
C ARG A 23 8.43 -19.38 -5.09
N THR A 24 7.76 -18.91 -4.05
CA THR A 24 8.34 -18.75 -2.71
C THR A 24 8.91 -20.07 -2.16
N GLU A 25 8.34 -21.21 -2.57
CA GLU A 25 8.83 -22.56 -2.26
C GLU A 25 10.29 -22.80 -2.69
N TRP A 26 10.79 -22.13 -3.72
CA TRP A 26 12.17 -22.29 -4.18
C TRP A 26 13.17 -21.65 -3.22
N LEU A 27 12.72 -20.67 -2.42
CA LEU A 27 13.54 -20.09 -1.37
C LEU A 27 13.44 -20.88 -0.07
N SER A 28 12.55 -21.87 0.05
CA SER A 28 12.40 -22.67 1.27
C SER A 28 13.75 -23.25 1.73
N PHE A 29 14.58 -23.75 0.81
CA PHE A 29 15.92 -24.28 1.13
C PHE A 29 16.83 -23.24 1.83
N ILE A 30 16.74 -21.97 1.43
CA ILE A 30 17.50 -20.86 2.03
C ILE A 30 16.84 -20.37 3.32
N LEU A 31 15.51 -20.45 3.42
CA LEU A 31 14.75 -19.98 4.59
C LEU A 31 14.73 -20.99 5.75
N VAL A 32 14.82 -22.29 5.47
CA VAL A 32 14.85 -23.37 6.48
C VAL A 32 15.85 -23.10 7.61
N PRO A 33 17.14 -22.77 7.36
CA PRO A 33 18.09 -22.50 8.44
C PRO A 33 17.80 -21.22 9.24
N LEU A 34 16.94 -20.32 8.73
CA LEU A 34 16.49 -19.11 9.41
C LEU A 34 15.20 -19.35 10.23
N THR A 35 14.58 -20.52 10.11
CA THR A 35 13.38 -20.87 10.90
C THR A 35 13.76 -21.31 12.31
N SER A 36 12.98 -20.87 13.30
CA SER A 36 13.05 -21.32 14.69
C SER A 36 11.73 -21.98 15.09
N ASN A 37 11.77 -22.98 15.96
CA ASN A 37 10.59 -23.67 16.49
C ASN A 37 9.77 -24.50 15.47
N ASN A 38 10.41 -25.15 14.49
CA ASN A 38 9.72 -25.96 13.46
C ASN A 38 8.62 -25.21 12.69
N ALA A 39 8.69 -23.87 12.64
CA ALA A 39 7.74 -23.09 11.86
C ALA A 39 7.93 -23.37 10.37
N PRO A 40 6.84 -23.43 9.58
CA PRO A 40 6.95 -23.60 8.13
C PRO A 40 7.77 -22.43 7.55
N PRO A 41 8.79 -22.70 6.71
CA PRO A 41 9.67 -21.67 6.16
C PRO A 41 8.97 -20.70 5.21
N VAL A 42 7.83 -21.12 4.66
CA VAL A 42 7.00 -20.33 3.74
C VAL A 42 5.55 -20.45 4.18
N TYR A 43 4.85 -19.32 4.25
CA TYR A 43 3.43 -19.28 4.60
C TYR A 43 2.59 -19.72 3.40
N THR A 44 1.91 -20.87 3.51
CA THR A 44 1.20 -21.51 2.39
C THR A 44 -0.30 -21.22 2.37
N GLN A 45 -0.85 -20.52 3.36
CA GLN A 45 -2.31 -20.33 3.49
C GLN A 45 -2.91 -19.48 2.37
N ASN A 46 -2.20 -18.44 1.93
CA ASN A 46 -2.61 -17.60 0.81
C ASN A 46 -1.45 -17.42 -0.15
N SER A 47 -1.74 -17.54 -1.44
CA SER A 47 -0.74 -17.27 -2.47
C SER A 47 -0.38 -15.79 -2.46
N LEU A 48 0.92 -15.48 -2.33
CA LEU A 48 1.43 -14.09 -2.36
C LEU A 48 0.97 -13.28 -3.60
N PRO A 49 0.86 -13.86 -4.81
CA PRO A 49 0.32 -13.12 -5.96
C PRO A 49 -1.13 -12.72 -5.75
N SER A 50 -1.97 -13.61 -5.20
CA SER A 50 -3.38 -13.32 -4.93
C SER A 50 -3.52 -12.18 -3.92
N LEU A 51 -2.69 -12.19 -2.87
CA LEU A 51 -2.67 -11.10 -1.89
C LEU A 51 -2.22 -9.77 -2.51
N ALA A 52 -1.18 -9.80 -3.36
CA ALA A 52 -0.70 -8.61 -4.05
C ALA A 52 -1.76 -8.06 -5.03
N PHE A 53 -2.43 -8.92 -5.78
CA PHE A 53 -3.53 -8.53 -6.67
C PHE A 53 -4.72 -7.97 -5.89
N GLY A 54 -5.14 -8.61 -4.81
CA GLY A 54 -6.21 -8.10 -3.95
C GLY A 54 -5.86 -6.75 -3.33
N HIS A 55 -4.60 -6.54 -2.96
CA HIS A 55 -4.16 -5.23 -2.51
C HIS A 55 -4.22 -4.18 -3.62
N LEU A 56 -3.77 -4.52 -4.82
CA LEU A 56 -3.82 -3.62 -5.98
C LEU A 56 -5.26 -3.24 -6.34
N GLU A 57 -6.16 -4.21 -6.30
CA GLU A 57 -7.60 -4.02 -6.49
C GLU A 57 -8.16 -3.02 -5.46
N LEU A 58 -7.92 -3.25 -4.17
CA LEU A 58 -8.34 -2.35 -3.09
C LEU A 58 -7.79 -0.92 -3.28
N VAL A 59 -6.52 -0.79 -3.64
CA VAL A 59 -5.87 0.50 -3.87
C VAL A 59 -6.51 1.21 -5.06
N VAL A 60 -6.74 0.51 -6.17
CA VAL A 60 -7.39 1.07 -7.36
C VAL A 60 -8.80 1.56 -7.04
N PHE A 61 -9.62 0.75 -6.37
CA PHE A 61 -10.97 1.16 -5.96
C PHE A 61 -10.95 2.36 -5.02
N SER A 62 -10.02 2.38 -4.07
CA SER A 62 -9.85 3.50 -3.13
C SER A 62 -9.49 4.80 -3.85
N ILE A 63 -8.53 4.74 -4.79
CA ILE A 63 -8.13 5.91 -5.59
C ILE A 63 -9.29 6.41 -6.44
N VAL A 64 -9.98 5.52 -7.16
CA VAL A 64 -11.10 5.89 -8.03
C VAL A 64 -12.24 6.48 -7.21
N GLY A 65 -12.62 5.84 -6.10
CA GLY A 65 -13.65 6.36 -5.20
C GLY A 65 -13.28 7.74 -4.63
N SER A 66 -12.04 7.91 -4.18
CA SER A 66 -11.55 9.20 -3.69
C SER A 66 -11.54 10.27 -4.79
N ALA A 67 -11.17 9.92 -6.02
CA ALA A 67 -11.13 10.85 -7.14
C ALA A 67 -12.55 11.32 -7.51
N ILE A 68 -13.51 10.39 -7.58
CA ILE A 68 -14.91 10.73 -7.85
C ILE A 68 -15.46 11.66 -6.78
N LEU A 69 -15.25 11.32 -5.50
CA LEU A 69 -15.69 12.17 -4.38
C LEU A 69 -15.03 13.56 -4.42
N ALA A 70 -13.74 13.63 -4.73
CA ALA A 70 -13.03 14.90 -4.84
C ALA A 70 -13.58 15.77 -5.98
N VAL A 71 -13.88 15.19 -7.15
CA VAL A 71 -14.45 15.91 -8.29
C VAL A 71 -15.87 16.40 -7.99
N LEU A 72 -16.70 15.56 -7.36
CA LEU A 72 -18.06 15.94 -6.96
C LEU A 72 -18.05 17.04 -5.90
N ALA A 73 -17.22 16.90 -4.87
CA ALA A 73 -17.05 17.92 -3.85
C ALA A 73 -16.52 19.23 -4.43
N GLY A 74 -15.53 19.17 -5.33
CA GLY A 74 -15.00 20.32 -6.04
C GLY A 74 -16.02 21.00 -6.94
N GLY A 75 -16.91 20.23 -7.59
CA GLY A 75 -18.00 20.77 -8.40
C GLY A 75 -19.12 21.42 -7.59
N LEU A 76 -19.43 20.90 -6.39
CA LEU A 76 -20.42 21.48 -5.47
C LEU A 76 -19.95 22.80 -4.85
N VAL A 77 -18.63 22.98 -4.74
CA VAL A 77 -18.02 24.24 -4.31
C VAL A 77 -18.02 25.21 -5.51
N THR A 78 -19.11 25.96 -5.66
CA THR A 78 -19.25 27.00 -6.70
C THR A 78 -18.18 28.10 -6.54
N PRO A 79 -17.77 28.80 -7.63
CA PRO A 79 -16.63 29.72 -7.64
C PRO A 79 -16.65 30.85 -6.60
N LYS A 80 -17.82 31.22 -6.06
CA LYS A 80 -17.94 32.25 -5.01
C LYS A 80 -17.96 31.70 -3.57
N SER A 81 -18.29 30.42 -3.38
CA SER A 81 -18.35 29.79 -2.04
C SER A 81 -17.02 29.12 -1.68
N GLY A 82 -16.20 28.74 -2.67
CA GLY A 82 -14.96 27.98 -2.46
C GLY A 82 -13.78 28.71 -1.85
N GLU A 83 -13.75 30.04 -1.87
CA GLU A 83 -12.68 30.80 -1.21
C GLU A 83 -12.72 30.64 0.31
N ASP A 84 -13.92 30.54 0.90
CA ASP A 84 -14.07 30.37 2.34
C ASP A 84 -13.69 28.95 2.81
N PHE A 85 -13.78 27.95 1.92
CA PHE A 85 -13.39 26.56 2.21
C PHE A 85 -11.94 26.23 1.81
N LEU A 86 -11.23 27.12 1.11
CA LEU A 86 -9.81 26.95 0.75
C LEU A 86 -8.88 26.81 1.97
N PRO A 87 -9.02 27.62 3.04
CA PRO A 87 -8.24 27.44 4.27
C PRO A 87 -8.53 26.10 4.95
N LEU A 88 -9.80 25.69 5.01
CA LEU A 88 -10.24 24.46 5.66
C LEU A 88 -9.74 23.23 4.89
N SER A 89 -9.89 23.21 3.57
CA SER A 89 -9.42 22.12 2.71
C SER A 89 -7.90 21.95 2.79
N ARG A 90 -7.12 23.05 2.82
CA ARG A 90 -5.67 23.01 3.05
C ARG A 90 -5.34 22.46 4.43
N ALA A 91 -6.01 22.94 5.49
CA ALA A 91 -5.79 22.45 6.84
C ALA A 91 -6.02 20.93 6.93
N THR A 92 -7.10 20.42 6.35
CA THR A 92 -7.42 18.98 6.35
C THR A 92 -6.42 18.17 5.51
N ALA A 93 -5.98 18.68 4.36
CA ALA A 93 -4.97 18.03 3.52
C ALA A 93 -3.59 17.96 4.23
N HIS A 94 -3.22 19.03 4.95
CA HIS A 94 -1.98 19.10 5.72
C HIS A 94 -2.04 18.36 7.07
N ALA A 95 -3.24 18.11 7.61
CA ALA A 95 -3.40 17.34 8.85
C ALA A 95 -3.13 15.84 8.66
N ARG A 96 -3.42 15.28 7.48
CA ARG A 96 -3.26 13.84 7.19
C ARG A 96 -1.85 13.30 7.49
N PRO A 97 -0.75 13.94 7.05
CA PRO A 97 0.60 13.47 7.36
C PRO A 97 1.00 13.61 8.84
N ALA A 98 0.29 14.45 9.61
CA ALA A 98 0.62 14.74 11.00
C ALA A 98 0.00 13.74 12.00
N PHE A 99 -0.97 12.93 11.57
CA PHE A 99 -1.55 11.89 12.42
C PHE A 99 -0.61 10.69 12.51
N PRO A 100 -0.20 10.26 13.73
CA PRO A 100 0.51 9.01 13.89
C PRO A 100 -0.34 7.86 13.32
N PRO A 101 0.24 6.91 12.56
CA PRO A 101 -0.53 5.82 11.96
C PRO A 101 -1.27 4.96 13.01
N ALA A 102 -0.77 4.91 14.24
CA ALA A 102 -1.42 4.24 15.37
C ALA A 102 -2.59 5.02 16.00
N ALA A 103 -2.71 6.33 15.76
CA ALA A 103 -3.77 7.16 16.34
C ALA A 103 -5.08 7.11 15.54
N LEU A 104 -5.01 6.81 14.25
CA LEU A 104 -6.18 6.76 13.36
C LEU A 104 -7.21 5.69 13.77
N PRO A 105 -6.84 4.46 14.18
CA PRO A 105 -7.80 3.49 14.71
C PRO A 105 -8.43 3.91 16.04
N GLY A 106 -7.67 4.62 16.91
CA GLY A 106 -8.16 5.07 18.22
C GLY A 106 -9.25 6.15 18.14
N LEU A 107 -9.34 6.88 17.03
CA LEU A 107 -10.45 7.80 16.75
C LEU A 107 -11.70 7.09 16.21
N ALA A 108 -11.54 5.88 15.65
CA ALA A 108 -12.62 5.11 15.04
C ALA A 108 -13.24 4.08 16.00
N VAL A 109 -12.55 3.73 17.08
CA VAL A 109 -13.04 2.83 18.13
C VAL A 109 -13.75 3.65 19.21
N PRO A 110 -15.07 3.52 19.40
CA PRO A 110 -15.73 4.11 20.56
C PRO A 110 -15.14 3.50 21.83
N ALA A 111 -14.87 4.33 22.84
CA ALA A 111 -14.37 3.84 24.12
C ALA A 111 -15.30 2.74 24.64
N PRO A 112 -14.75 1.58 25.07
CA PRO A 112 -15.57 0.59 25.75
C PRO A 112 -16.18 1.23 27.01
N PRO A 113 -17.39 0.80 27.42
CA PRO A 113 -18.12 1.37 28.55
C PRO A 113 -17.34 1.31 29.87
#